data_AF-A0A258BSF0-F1
#
_entry.id   AF-A0A258BSF0-F1
#
_cell.length_a   1.000
_cell.length_b   1.000
_cell.length_c   1.000
_cell.angle_alpha   90.00
_cell.angle_beta   90.00
_cell.angle_gamma   90.00
#
_symmetry.space_group_name_H-M   'P 1'
#
loop_
_entity.id
_entity.type
_entity.pdbx_description
1 polymer ?
#
loop_
_entity_poly.entity_id
_entity_poly.type
_entity_poly.pdbx_seq_one_letter_code
_entity_poly.pdbx_strand_id
1 'polypeptide(L)'
;MMRRARFRWFRQSGGNRIDDASVATVEAVLCNMEPVRREVVLLHRIERLSYADIGARLSLSRGEVKAHIAAAVAELAGALAGLEVRPERQPGEWPSSV
;
A
#
# COMPACT_ATOMS: atom_id res chain seq x y z
N MET A 1 13.62 18.20 -8.45
CA MET A 1 13.83 18.27 -7.00
C MET A 1 12.93 17.24 -6.32
N MET A 2 13.46 16.09 -5.90
CA MET A 2 12.70 15.04 -5.21
C MET A 2 13.36 14.78 -3.85
N ARG A 3 12.62 15.02 -2.77
CA ARG A 3 13.12 14.95 -1.39
C ARG A 3 13.47 13.50 -1.03
N ARG A 4 14.76 13.24 -0.77
CA ARG A 4 15.29 11.96 -0.28
C ARG A 4 14.87 11.77 1.18
N ALA A 5 13.68 11.21 1.41
CA ALA A 5 13.35 10.65 2.71
C ALA A 5 14.00 9.26 2.82
N ARG A 6 14.98 9.15 3.72
CA ARG A 6 15.63 7.89 4.11
C ARG A 6 14.56 6.90 4.58
N PHE A 7 14.36 5.82 3.81
CA PHE A 7 13.44 4.72 4.11
C PHE A 7 13.95 3.92 5.32
N ARG A 8 13.69 4.42 6.53
CA ARG A 8 13.85 3.71 7.79
C ARG A 8 12.52 3.04 8.15
N TRP A 9 12.02 2.11 7.33
CA TRP A 9 10.74 1.44 7.62
C TRP A 9 10.60 0.08 6.92
N PHE A 10 11.55 -0.83 7.20
CA PHE A 10 11.41 -2.24 6.80
C PHE A 10 11.63 -3.20 7.98
N ARG A 11 11.17 -2.79 9.17
CA ARG A 11 11.08 -3.71 10.32
C ARG A 11 9.96 -3.29 11.27
N GLN A 12 8.74 -3.66 10.93
CA GLN A 12 7.72 -3.91 11.94
C GLN A 12 7.05 -5.25 11.60
N SER A 13 7.51 -6.30 12.26
CA SER A 13 6.70 -7.48 12.54
C SER A 13 5.94 -7.17 13.83
N GLY A 14 4.63 -6.98 13.71
CA GLY A 14 3.67 -6.99 14.80
C GLY A 14 2.49 -7.78 14.28
N GLY A 15 2.08 -8.84 14.99
CA GLY A 15 1.14 -9.85 14.49
C GLY A 15 -0.25 -9.28 14.23
N ASN A 16 -0.46 -8.66 13.07
CA ASN A 16 -1.78 -8.39 12.55
C ASN A 16 -2.35 -9.71 12.02
N ARG A 17 -3.48 -10.16 12.57
CA ARG A 17 -4.24 -11.26 11.95
C ARG A 17 -4.67 -10.76 10.59
N ILE A 18 -4.20 -11.41 9.53
CA ILE A 18 -4.78 -11.16 8.20
C ILE A 18 -6.22 -11.69 8.27
N ASP A 19 -7.18 -10.78 8.26
CA ASP A 19 -8.62 -11.07 8.21
C ASP A 19 -9.20 -10.74 6.82
N ASP A 20 -10.43 -11.18 6.56
CA ASP A 20 -11.10 -10.98 5.27
C ASP A 20 -11.26 -9.49 4.90
N ALA A 21 -11.43 -8.59 5.87
CA ALA A 21 -11.55 -7.15 5.60
C ALA A 21 -10.21 -6.55 5.17
N SER A 22 -9.11 -7.00 5.80
CA SER A 22 -7.75 -6.66 5.36
C SER A 22 -7.48 -7.12 3.93
N VAL A 23 -7.89 -8.35 3.57
CA VAL A 23 -7.74 -8.89 2.20
C VAL A 23 -8.57 -8.09 1.21
N ALA A 24 -9.86 -7.89 1.46
CA ALA A 24 -10.76 -7.15 0.57
C ALA A 24 -10.28 -5.71 0.33
N THR A 25 -9.67 -5.08 1.34
CA THR A 25 -9.11 -3.72 1.20
C THR A 25 -7.89 -3.70 0.31
N VAL A 26 -6.96 -4.66 0.47
CA VAL A 26 -5.80 -4.78 -0.42
C VAL A 26 -6.24 -5.02 -1.86
N GLU A 27 -7.22 -5.89 -2.08
CA GLU A 27 -7.78 -6.15 -3.42
C GLU A 27 -8.38 -4.88 -4.04
N ALA A 28 -9.19 -4.15 -3.28
CA ALA A 28 -9.79 -2.89 -3.74
C ALA A 28 -8.72 -1.84 -4.11
N VAL A 29 -7.66 -1.72 -3.30
CA VAL A 29 -6.54 -0.82 -3.61
C VAL A 29 -5.82 -1.26 -4.88
N LEU A 30 -5.50 -2.56 -5.02
CA LEU A 30 -4.86 -3.08 -6.22
C LEU A 30 -5.71 -2.85 -7.48
N CYS A 31 -7.03 -3.03 -7.40
CA CYS A 31 -7.95 -2.79 -8.52
C CYS A 31 -7.97 -1.32 -8.97
N ASN A 32 -7.86 -0.37 -8.04
CA ASN A 32 -7.87 1.06 -8.34
C ASN A 32 -6.48 1.66 -8.56
N MET A 33 -5.42 0.90 -8.26
CA MET A 33 -4.05 1.34 -8.43
C MET A 33 -3.72 1.55 -9.91
N GLU A 34 -2.90 2.57 -10.17
CA GLU A 34 -2.35 2.85 -11.50
C GLU A 34 -1.80 1.56 -12.15
N PRO A 35 -2.16 1.24 -13.41
CA PRO A 35 -1.86 -0.05 -14.02
C PRO A 35 -0.39 -0.45 -13.97
N VAL A 36 0.52 0.46 -14.31
CA VAL A 36 1.98 0.21 -14.31
C VAL A 36 2.47 -0.07 -12.89
N ARG A 37 1.98 0.68 -11.91
CA ARG A 37 2.34 0.53 -10.50
C ARG A 37 1.88 -0.81 -9.93
N ARG A 38 0.64 -1.20 -10.23
CA ARG A 38 0.08 -2.52 -9.90
C ARG A 38 0.92 -3.63 -10.52
N GLU A 39 1.25 -3.53 -11.79
CA GLU A 39 2.03 -4.57 -12.48
C GLU A 39 3.42 -4.70 -11.87
N VAL A 40 4.11 -3.58 -11.61
CA VAL A 40 5.42 -3.57 -10.94
C VAL A 40 5.37 -4.28 -9.58
N VAL A 41 4.38 -4.00 -8.73
CA VAL A 41 4.30 -4.61 -7.39
C VAL A 41 3.95 -6.10 -7.46
N LEU A 42 3.09 -6.52 -8.39
CA LEU A 42 2.75 -7.93 -8.59
C LEU A 42 3.94 -8.74 -9.11
N LEU A 43 4.65 -8.23 -10.12
CA LEU A 43 5.89 -8.83 -10.63
C LEU A 43 6.95 -8.97 -9.54
N HIS A 44 7.08 -7.98 -8.66
CA HIS A 44 8.05 -8.03 -7.58
C HIS A 44 7.65 -8.98 -6.44
N ARG A 45 6.38 -9.00 -6.03
CA ARG A 45 5.94 -9.71 -4.82
C ARG A 45 5.49 -11.14 -5.09
N ILE A 46 4.88 -11.39 -6.24
CA ILE A 46 4.38 -12.72 -6.62
C ILE A 46 5.43 -13.46 -7.45
N GLU A 47 5.91 -12.85 -8.53
CA GLU A 47 6.91 -13.48 -9.41
C GLU A 47 8.36 -13.35 -8.89
N ARG A 48 8.58 -12.56 -7.82
CA ARG A 48 9.89 -12.33 -7.19
C ARG A 48 10.95 -11.79 -8.16
N LEU A 49 10.54 -11.09 -9.21
CA LEU A 49 11.48 -10.47 -10.15
C LEU A 49 12.30 -9.38 -9.47
N SER A 50 13.56 -9.28 -9.89
CA SER A 50 14.44 -8.20 -9.43
C SER A 50 14.03 -6.86 -10.03
N TYR A 51 14.48 -5.76 -9.43
CA TYR A 51 14.21 -4.43 -10.00
C TYR A 51 14.76 -4.25 -11.42
N ALA A 52 15.81 -4.98 -11.78
CA ALA A 52 16.39 -4.92 -13.13
C ALA A 52 15.51 -5.68 -14.14
N ASP A 53 15.04 -6.88 -13.77
CA ASP A 53 14.20 -7.70 -14.64
C ASP A 53 12.83 -7.05 -14.88
N ILE A 54 12.25 -6.45 -13.84
CA ILE A 54 11.01 -5.66 -13.96
C ILE A 54 11.22 -4.47 -14.89
N GLY A 55 12.34 -3.76 -14.73
CA GLY A 55 12.69 -2.63 -15.59
C GLY A 55 12.83 -3.03 -17.04
N ALA A 56 13.52 -4.14 -17.32
CA ALA A 56 13.65 -4.69 -18.66
C ALA A 56 12.28 -5.10 -19.25
N ARG A 57 11.42 -5.74 -18.47
CA ARG A 57 10.11 -6.23 -18.91
C ARG A 57 9.12 -5.11 -19.24
N LEU A 58 9.14 -4.03 -18.46
CA LEU A 58 8.19 -2.90 -18.60
C LEU A 58 8.79 -1.67 -19.29
N SER A 59 10.03 -1.78 -19.79
CA SER A 59 10.78 -0.65 -20.36
C SER A 59 10.91 0.55 -19.39
N LEU A 60 11.15 0.25 -18.11
CA LEU A 60 11.33 1.23 -17.05
C LEU A 60 12.78 1.24 -16.55
N SER A 61 13.27 2.41 -16.14
CA SER A 61 14.53 2.49 -15.41
C SER A 61 14.40 1.88 -14.02
N ARG A 62 15.52 1.43 -13.46
CA ARG A 62 15.58 0.93 -12.07
C ARG A 62 15.10 1.97 -11.04
N GLY A 63 15.24 3.26 -11.35
CA GLY A 63 14.74 4.35 -10.51
C GLY A 63 13.22 4.43 -10.50
N GLU A 64 12.59 4.34 -11.67
CA GLU A 64 11.14 4.32 -11.83
C GLU A 64 10.52 3.10 -11.16
N VAL A 65 11.10 1.90 -11.35
CA VAL A 65 10.64 0.68 -10.68
C VAL A 65 10.62 0.86 -9.15
N LYS A 66 11.70 1.42 -8.57
CA LYS A 66 11.75 1.69 -7.12
C LYS A 66 10.70 2.70 -6.69
N ALA A 67 10.44 3.74 -7.49
CA ALA A 67 9.44 4.75 -7.19
C ALA A 67 8.02 4.14 -7.20
N HIS A 68 7.70 3.32 -8.22
CA HIS A 68 6.43 2.61 -8.28
C HIS A 68 6.24 1.67 -7.09
N ILE A 69 7.26 0.90 -6.70
CA ILE A 69 7.19 0.00 -5.53
C ILE A 69 6.97 0.80 -4.25
N ALA A 70 7.71 1.89 -4.04
CA ALA A 70 7.55 2.74 -2.86
C ALA A 70 6.14 3.33 -2.78
N ALA A 71 5.61 3.81 -3.92
CA ALA A 71 4.26 4.36 -3.99
C ALA A 71 3.19 3.29 -3.74
N ALA A 72 3.32 2.10 -4.34
CA ALA A 72 2.42 0.98 -4.10
C ALA A 72 2.36 0.58 -2.63
N VAL A 73 3.52 0.49 -1.97
CA VAL A 73 3.60 0.18 -0.54
C VAL A 73 2.95 1.27 0.30
N ALA A 74 3.14 2.55 -0.05
CA ALA A 74 2.52 3.66 0.67
C ALA A 74 0.99 3.65 0.57
N GLU A 75 0.44 3.37 -0.62
CA GLU A 75 -1.01 3.24 -0.81
C GLU A 75 -1.60 2.08 -0.02
N LEU A 76 -0.97 0.90 -0.09
CA LEU A 76 -1.40 -0.29 0.63
C LEU A 76 -1.34 -0.09 2.14
N ALA A 77 -0.24 0.49 2.65
CA ALA A 77 -0.09 0.77 4.07
C ALA A 77 -1.10 1.83 4.56
N GLY A 78 -1.35 2.87 3.76
CA GLY A 78 -2.33 3.90 4.09
C GLY A 78 -3.75 3.36 4.18
N ALA A 79 -4.14 2.49 3.24
CA ALA A 79 -5.46 1.86 3.26
C ALA A 79 -5.65 0.93 4.45
N LEU A 80 -4.65 0.10 4.76
CA LEU A 80 -4.70 -0.82 5.90
C LEU A 80 -4.72 -0.08 7.24
N ALA A 81 -3.94 0.99 7.41
CA ALA A 81 -4.01 1.82 8.61
C ALA A 81 -5.39 2.49 8.79
N GLY A 82 -6.06 2.81 7.68
CA GLY A 82 -7.43 3.32 7.71
C GLY A 82 -8.48 2.31 8.22
N LEU A 83 -8.22 1.00 8.11
CA LEU A 83 -9.11 -0.02 8.68
C LEU A 83 -9.05 -0.08 10.20
N GLU A 84 -7.87 0.11 10.78
CA GLU A 84 -7.67 0.13 12.23
C GLU A 84 -8.31 1.36 12.87
N VAL A 85 -8.37 2.47 12.13
CA VAL A 85 -8.98 3.75 12.55
C VAL A 85 -10.40 3.88 12.00
N ARG A 86 -11.28 2.94 12.35
CA ARG A 86 -12.73 3.19 12.24
C ARG A 86 -13.20 3.79 13.57
N PRO A 87 -13.45 5.11 13.68
CA PRO A 87 -14.00 5.66 14.91
C PRO A 87 -15.35 5.00 15.16
N GLU A 88 -15.43 4.28 16.28
CA GLU A 88 -16.67 3.83 16.88
C GLU A 88 -17.60 5.04 17.01
N ARG A 89 -18.51 5.21 16.05
CA ARG A 89 -19.64 6.13 16.23
C ARG A 89 -20.49 5.49 17.31
N GLN A 90 -20.29 5.87 18.58
CA GLN A 90 -21.18 5.48 19.66
C GLN A 90 -22.58 6.00 19.31
N PRO A 91 -23.56 5.12 19.05
CA PRO A 91 -24.92 5.53 18.75
C PRO A 91 -25.58 5.93 20.09
N GLY A 92 -25.44 7.20 20.47
CA GLY A 92 -26.01 7.70 21.73
C GLY A 92 -25.83 9.17 22.01
N GLU A 93 -24.84 9.85 21.42
CA GLU A 93 -24.62 11.27 21.70
C GLU A 93 -25.47 12.13 20.74
N TRP A 94 -26.72 12.33 21.12
CA TRP A 94 -27.57 13.38 20.55
C TRP A 94 -27.06 14.75 21.05
N PRO A 95 -27.12 15.82 20.23
CA PRO A 95 -26.95 17.16 20.77
C PRO A 95 -28.10 17.42 21.74
N SER A 96 -27.75 17.52 23.03
CA SER A 96 -28.67 17.91 24.08
C SER A 96 -29.25 19.28 23.71
N SER A 97 -30.54 19.29 23.41
CA SER A 97 -31.31 20.53 23.32
C SER A 97 -31.55 21.01 24.74
N VAL A 98 -30.76 21.98 25.21
CA VAL A 98 -31.14 22.95 26.26
C VAL A 98 -30.52 24.29 25.91
#